data_AF-A0A845E0I2-F1
#
_entry.id   AF-A0A845E0I2-F1
#
_cell.length_a   1.000
_cell.length_b   1.000
_cell.length_c   1.000
_cell.angle_alpha   90.00
_cell.angle_beta   90.00
_cell.angle_gamma   90.00
#
_symmetry.space_group_name_H-M   'P 1'
#
loop_
_entity.id
_entity.type
_entity.pdbx_description
1 polymer ?
#
loop_
_entity_poly.entity_id
_entity_poly.type
_entity_poly.pdbx_seq_one_letter_code
_entity_poly.pdbx_strand_id
1 'polypeptide(L)'
;MVSKKRLSHVDLSCKANSVKTFDNEIYELKGSLAINKENGNIQPVANIYYRVRTAVNHHKNVIAKRKHTNDELYTYVKKKAD
;
A
#
# COMPACT_ATOMS: atom_id res chain seq x y z
N MET A 1 -17.52 -11.98 10.43
CA MET A 1 -16.47 -12.42 9.48
C MET A 1 -16.01 -11.18 8.71
N VAL A 2 -14.83 -10.61 9.00
CA VAL A 2 -14.36 -9.43 8.22
C VAL A 2 -13.77 -9.96 6.91
N SER A 3 -14.53 -9.83 5.83
CA SER A 3 -14.11 -10.30 4.51
C SER A 3 -12.92 -9.47 4.03
N LYS A 4 -11.82 -10.13 3.65
CA LYS A 4 -10.65 -9.46 3.06
C LYS A 4 -11.05 -8.95 1.68
N LYS A 5 -10.99 -7.63 1.48
CA LYS A 5 -11.30 -7.00 0.19
C LYS A 5 -10.00 -6.75 -0.56
N ARG A 6 -9.96 -7.13 -1.85
CA ARG A 6 -8.86 -6.75 -2.75
C ARG A 6 -8.84 -5.24 -2.89
N LEU A 7 -7.66 -4.64 -2.77
CA LEU A 7 -7.44 -3.22 -2.93
C LEU A 7 -6.78 -2.97 -4.29
N SER A 8 -7.46 -2.30 -5.21
CA SER A 8 -6.88 -1.91 -6.50
C SER A 8 -5.85 -0.78 -6.34
N HIS A 9 -5.10 -0.46 -7.41
CA HIS A 9 -4.22 0.71 -7.39
C HIS A 9 -5.01 2.03 -7.24
N VAL A 10 -6.25 2.09 -7.74
CA VAL A 10 -7.15 3.24 -7.57
C VAL A 10 -7.56 3.39 -6.11
N ASP A 11 -8.00 2.30 -5.47
CA ASP A 11 -8.30 2.31 -4.04
C ASP A 11 -7.09 2.74 -3.20
N LEU A 12 -5.91 2.25 -3.58
CA LEU A 12 -4.66 2.54 -2.91
C LEU A 12 -4.32 4.04 -2.98
N SER A 13 -4.43 4.64 -4.17
CA SER A 13 -4.26 6.08 -4.40
C SER A 13 -5.19 6.96 -3.57
N CYS A 14 -6.40 6.48 -3.25
CA CYS A 14 -7.37 7.25 -2.48
C CYS A 14 -7.27 7.03 -0.97
N LYS A 15 -6.86 5.83 -0.52
CA LYS A 15 -6.96 5.41 0.89
C LYS A 15 -5.63 5.40 1.64
N ALA A 16 -4.52 5.18 0.93
CA ALA A 16 -3.20 5.12 1.54
C ALA A 16 -2.49 6.47 1.45
N ASN A 17 -1.76 6.79 2.52
CA ASN A 17 -0.85 7.93 2.57
C ASN A 17 0.56 7.55 2.13
N SER A 18 0.99 6.33 2.45
CA SER A 18 2.27 5.81 1.99
C SER A 18 2.26 4.30 1.85
N VAL A 19 3.21 3.81 1.06
CA VAL A 19 3.41 2.38 0.82
C VAL A 19 4.87 2.01 1.01
N LYS A 20 5.09 0.77 1.42
CA LYS A 20 6.40 0.16 1.50
C LYS A 20 6.47 -1.02 0.54
N THR A 21 7.51 -1.09 -0.29
CA THR A 21 7.73 -2.17 -1.24
C THR A 21 8.41 -3.39 -0.60
N PHE A 22 8.54 -4.48 -1.35
CA PHE A 22 9.38 -5.63 -0.93
C PHE A 22 10.86 -5.27 -0.88
N ASP A 23 11.31 -4.32 -1.70
CA ASP A 23 12.69 -3.82 -1.77
C ASP A 23 13.02 -2.82 -0.64
N ASN A 24 12.14 -2.70 0.37
CA ASN A 24 12.19 -1.73 1.46
C ASN A 24 12.06 -0.25 1.08
N GLU A 25 11.89 0.09 -0.20
CA GLU A 25 11.60 1.47 -0.62
C GLU A 25 10.27 1.96 -0.04
N ILE A 26 10.23 3.24 0.31
CA ILE A 26 9.05 3.90 0.86
C ILE A 26 8.59 4.97 -0.13
N TYR A 27 7.33 4.88 -0.54
CA TYR A 27 6.69 5.87 -1.40
C TYR A 27 5.60 6.61 -0.63
N GLU A 28 5.63 7.93 -0.67
CA GLU A 28 4.49 8.77 -0.29
C GLU A 28 3.51 8.84 -1.44
N LEU A 29 2.22 8.63 -1.16
CA LEU A 29 1.19 8.71 -2.18
C LEU A 29 0.56 10.09 -2.16
N LYS A 30 0.52 10.73 -3.33
CA LYS A 30 -0.19 11.99 -3.59
C LYS A 30 -1.16 11.75 -4.74
N GLY A 31 -2.33 11.22 -4.39
CA GLY A 31 -3.33 10.78 -5.36
C GLY A 31 -2.81 9.63 -6.23
N SER A 32 -2.81 9.82 -7.55
CA SER A 32 -2.33 8.82 -8.52
C SER A 32 -0.81 8.75 -8.64
N LEU A 33 -0.06 9.61 -7.93
CA LEU A 33 1.40 9.66 -7.94
C LEU A 33 2.00 9.08 -6.66
N ALA A 34 3.14 8.42 -6.82
CA ALA A 34 3.96 7.86 -5.76
C ALA A 34 5.35 8.51 -5.80
N ILE A 35 5.78 9.09 -4.68
CA ILE A 35 7.05 9.81 -4.55
C ILE A 35 7.96 8.98 -3.64
N ASN A 36 9.05 8.46 -4.17
CA ASN A 36 10.05 7.72 -3.39
C ASN A 36 10.71 8.68 -2.38
N LYS A 37 10.72 8.32 -1.09
CA LYS A 37 11.26 9.17 -0.02
C LYS A 37 12.77 9.27 0.02
N GLU A 38 13.48 8.33 -0.59
CA GLU A 38 14.95 8.28 -0.55
C GLU A 38 15.57 9.11 -1.68
N ASN A 39 15.03 9.02 -2.90
CA ASN A 39 15.59 9.67 -4.08
C ASN A 39 14.68 10.71 -4.75
N GLY A 40 13.46 10.90 -4.25
CA GLY A 40 12.49 11.86 -4.80
C GLY A 40 11.85 11.44 -6.13
N ASN A 41 12.12 10.22 -6.62
CA ASN A 41 11.59 9.74 -7.90
C ASN A 41 10.05 9.65 -7.85
N ILE A 42 9.41 10.21 -8.87
CA ILE A 42 7.95 10.29 -8.98
C ILE A 42 7.49 9.31 -10.05
N GLN A 43 6.57 8.42 -9.68
CA GLN A 43 5.98 7.45 -10.61
C GLN A 43 4.48 7.31 -10.36
N PRO A 44 3.68 6.90 -11.37
CA PRO A 44 2.30 6.53 -11.15
C PRO A 44 2.15 5.39 -10.13
N VAL A 45 1.14 5.45 -9.27
CA VAL A 45 0.83 4.38 -8.29
C VAL A 45 0.61 3.04 -8.98
N ALA A 46 0.01 3.04 -10.17
CA ALA A 46 -0.17 1.84 -10.99
C ALA A 46 1.16 1.13 -11.29
N ASN A 47 2.24 1.87 -11.55
CA ASN A 47 3.56 1.31 -11.90
C ASN A 47 4.20 0.60 -10.72
N ILE A 48 3.99 1.10 -9.50
CA ILE A 48 4.54 0.50 -8.29
C ILE A 48 3.58 -0.51 -7.64
N TYR A 49 2.35 -0.67 -8.15
CA TYR A 49 1.29 -1.42 -7.48
C TYR A 49 1.71 -2.84 -7.11
N TYR A 50 2.34 -3.59 -8.01
CA TYR A 50 2.80 -4.97 -7.74
C TYR A 50 4.06 -5.05 -6.86
N ARG A 51 4.77 -3.93 -6.69
CA ARG A 51 5.94 -3.83 -5.79
C ARG A 51 5.52 -3.59 -4.34
N VAL A 52 4.30 -3.07 -4.11
CA VAL A 52 3.78 -2.77 -2.77
C VAL A 52 3.64 -4.04 -1.93
N ARG A 53 4.27 -4.03 -0.75
CA ARG A 53 4.11 -5.05 0.30
C ARG A 53 3.10 -4.62 1.35
N THR A 54 3.11 -3.34 1.70
CA THR A 54 2.36 -2.79 2.83
C THR A 54 1.86 -1.39 2.50
N ALA A 55 0.59 -1.12 2.77
CA ALA A 55 0.00 0.21 2.60
C ALA A 55 -0.49 0.75 3.94
N VAL A 56 -0.18 2.02 4.23
CA VAL A 56 -0.57 2.69 5.47
C VAL A 56 -1.38 3.95 5.18
N ASN A 57 -2.34 4.27 6.05
CA ASN A 57 -3.09 5.52 5.96
C ASN A 57 -2.40 6.68 6.70
N HIS A 58 -3.02 7.86 6.69
CA HIS A 58 -2.53 9.06 7.38
C HIS A 58 -2.30 8.86 8.88
N HIS A 59 -3.04 7.95 9.52
CA HIS A 59 -2.89 7.62 10.94
C HIS A 59 -1.80 6.57 11.21
N LYS A 60 -0.93 6.27 10.22
CA LYS A 60 0.10 5.23 10.28
C LYS A 60 -0.44 3.81 10.53
N ASN A 61 -1.74 3.60 10.30
CA ASN A 61 -2.35 2.28 10.42
C ASN A 61 -2.20 1.52 9.10
N VAL A 62 -1.79 0.25 9.18
CA VAL A 62 -1.75 -0.60 7.99
C VAL A 62 -3.16 -0.92 7.53
N ILE A 63 -3.51 -0.49 6.33
CA ILE A 63 -4.83 -0.71 5.74
C ILE A 63 -4.85 -1.89 4.77
N ALA A 64 -3.70 -2.26 4.21
CA ALA A 64 -3.58 -3.38 3.30
C ALA A 64 -2.17 -3.99 3.33
N LYS A 65 -2.09 -5.29 3.07
CA LYS A 65 -0.84 -6.04 2.97
C LYS A 65 -0.89 -7.05 1.82
N ARG A 66 0.25 -7.23 1.18
CA ARG A 66 0.53 -8.30 0.23
C ARG A 66 1.57 -9.22 0.87
N LYS A 67 1.32 -10.53 0.85
CA LYS A 67 2.20 -11.51 1.53
C LYS A 67 3.37 -11.91 0.64
N HIS A 68 3.12 -12.21 -0.63
CA HIS A 68 4.11 -12.55 -1.64
C HIS A 68 4.00 -11.64 -2.86
N THR A 69 5.08 -11.44 -3.62
CA THR A 69 5.14 -10.51 -4.77
C THR A 69 4.09 -10.79 -5.84
N ASN A 70 3.74 -12.06 -6.05
CA ASN A 70 2.75 -12.50 -7.03
C ASN A 70 1.30 -12.49 -6.52
N ASP A 71 1.08 -12.15 -5.23
CA ASP A 71 -0.25 -12.10 -4.66
C ASP A 71 -0.96 -10.79 -5.01
N GLU A 72 -2.27 -10.73 -4.73
CA GLU A 72 -3.01 -9.48 -4.74
C GLU A 72 -2.89 -8.72 -3.41
N LEU A 73 -3.10 -7.40 -3.45
CA LEU A 73 -3.09 -6.57 -2.25
C LEU A 73 -4.46 -6.64 -1.56
N TYR A 74 -4.50 -7.09 -0.31
CA TYR A 74 -5.76 -7.24 0.44
C TYR A 74 -5.81 -6.36 1.67
N THR A 75 -7.02 -5.96 2.07
CA THR A 75 -7.24 -5.22 3.32
C THR A 75 -6.67 -5.95 4.52
N TYR A 76 -6.00 -5.19 5.39
CA TYR A 76 -5.46 -5.69 6.63
C TYR A 76 -6.42 -5.39 7.77
N VAL A 77 -6.90 -6.44 8.42
CA VAL A 77 -7.74 -6.35 9.61
C VAL A 77 -6.89 -6.81 10.77
N LYS A 78 -6.58 -5.90 11.69
CA LYS A 78 -5.91 -6.29 12.94
C LYS A 78 -6.93 -7.13 13.71
N LYS A 79 -6.64 -8.42 13.93
CA LYS A 79 -7.44 -9.21 14.88
C LYS A 79 -7.35 -8.50 16.22
N LYS A 80 -8.48 -8.15 16.84
CA LYS A 80 -8.49 -7.81 18.26
C LYS A 80 -7.94 -9.05 18.98
N ALA A 81 -6.91 -8.87 19.79
CA ALA A 81 -6.56 -9.87 20.78
C ALA A 81 -7.72 -9.87 21.78
N ASP A 82 -8.32 -11.04 21.98
CA ASP A 82 -9.24 -11.31 23.08
C ASP A 82 -8.45 -11.34 24.39
#